data_AF-A0A937ZJ43-F1
#
_entry.id   AF-A0A937ZJ43-F1
#
_cell.length_a   1.000
_cell.length_b   1.000
_cell.length_c   1.000
_cell.angle_alpha   90.00
_cell.angle_beta   90.00
_cell.angle_gamma   90.00
#
_symmetry.space_group_name_H-M   'P 1'
#
loop_
_entity.id
_entity.type
_entity.pdbx_description
1 polymer ?
#
loop_
_entity_poly.entity_id
_entity_poly.type
_entity_poly.pdbx_seq_one_letter_code
_entity_poly.pdbx_strand_id
1 'polypeptide(L)'
;MPAPHERALEAPRRVSVLGATGSVGRSTADLLARDAGRFAVEALTANRNAEQLAAMAKSLSARFAVVADEAQYGALKAALSGSGIEAAAGAQAVVEAAERPSDVVVASIVGAAGLESTLAAVRRGATVALANKETLVCAGDLVMAEVKRHGATLLPVDSEHSAIFQVFDFAEAARVSRILLTASGGPFRTMDRWAMAKVTPAQAVAHPNWSMGAKISVDSATMMNKGLEMIEAHHLFPVAEERIEIVVHPQSVIHSMVEYVDGSVLAQLGTPDMRTPIAYALAWPRRMEAPAARLDFQSLSQLTFEPPDPQRFPALRLARQALRAGGTAPCVLNAANEVAVEAFLAGRIGF
;
A
#
# COMPACT_ATOMS: atom_id res chain seq x y z
N MET A 1 8.59 -36.89 -15.87
CA MET A 1 9.71 -35.99 -16.23
C MET A 1 9.62 -34.78 -15.32
N PRO A 2 10.70 -34.36 -14.62
CA PRO A 2 10.61 -33.15 -13.80
C PRO A 2 10.45 -31.92 -14.71
N ALA A 3 9.58 -30.98 -14.30
CA ALA A 3 9.17 -29.83 -15.09
C ALA A 3 10.34 -28.84 -15.32
N PRO A 4 10.40 -28.14 -16.48
CA PRO A 4 11.54 -27.31 -16.85
C PRO A 4 11.58 -25.90 -16.20
N HIS A 5 10.99 -25.69 -15.01
CA HIS A 5 10.78 -24.34 -14.45
C HIS A 5 11.44 -24.03 -13.09
N GLU A 6 12.34 -24.87 -12.59
CA GLU A 6 13.21 -24.53 -11.45
C GLU A 6 14.62 -24.12 -11.89
N ARG A 7 14.73 -23.13 -12.79
CA ARG A 7 15.95 -22.31 -12.72
C ARG A 7 15.80 -21.41 -11.50
N ALA A 8 16.55 -21.74 -10.45
CA ALA A 8 16.89 -20.79 -9.39
C ALA A 8 17.29 -19.47 -10.06
N LEU A 9 16.85 -18.33 -9.52
CA LEU A 9 17.36 -17.03 -9.96
C LEU A 9 18.89 -17.10 -9.87
N GLU A 10 19.60 -16.78 -10.95
CA GLU A 10 21.07 -16.89 -11.03
C GLU A 10 21.77 -16.01 -9.96
N ALA A 11 21.06 -15.02 -9.39
CA ALA A 11 21.45 -14.26 -8.22
C ALA A 11 20.22 -13.87 -7.36
N PRO A 12 20.38 -13.63 -6.04
CA PRO A 12 19.30 -13.12 -5.18
C PRO A 12 18.76 -11.78 -5.67
N ARG A 13 17.43 -11.61 -5.63
CA ARG A 13 16.75 -10.37 -5.99
C ARG A 13 17.03 -9.31 -4.92
N ARG A 14 17.54 -8.15 -5.31
CA ARG A 14 17.90 -7.06 -4.40
C ARG A 14 16.67 -6.23 -4.06
N VAL A 15 16.47 -5.94 -2.77
CA VAL A 15 15.29 -5.23 -2.27
C VAL A 15 15.69 -4.05 -1.38
N SER A 16 15.13 -2.87 -1.65
CA SER A 16 15.13 -1.75 -0.70
C SER A 16 13.74 -1.60 -0.09
N VAL A 17 13.65 -1.41 1.24
CA VAL A 17 12.37 -1.21 1.94
C VAL A 17 12.34 0.17 2.57
N LEU A 18 11.52 1.05 1.99
CA LEU A 18 11.31 2.40 2.47
C LEU A 18 10.18 2.40 3.50
N GLY A 19 10.46 2.73 4.76
CA GLY A 19 9.48 2.61 5.86
C GLY A 19 9.43 1.21 6.52
N ALA A 20 10.57 0.55 6.65
CA ALA A 20 10.75 -0.81 7.16
C ALA A 20 10.11 -1.06 8.55
N THR A 21 10.11 -0.08 9.44
CA THR A 21 9.55 -0.24 10.80
C THR A 21 8.04 -0.06 10.86
N GLY A 22 7.37 0.28 9.76
CA GLY A 22 5.91 0.33 9.63
C GLY A 22 5.26 -1.05 9.46
N SER A 23 3.92 -1.10 9.36
CA SER A 23 3.18 -2.37 9.24
C SER A 23 3.56 -3.16 7.97
N VAL A 24 3.56 -2.49 6.81
CA VAL A 24 3.96 -3.08 5.53
C VAL A 24 5.44 -3.45 5.54
N GLY A 25 6.31 -2.57 6.05
CA GLY A 25 7.74 -2.83 6.18
C GLY A 25 8.07 -4.07 7.02
N ARG A 26 7.40 -4.24 8.17
CA ARG A 26 7.56 -5.45 9.01
C ARG A 26 7.03 -6.71 8.34
N SER A 27 5.91 -6.61 7.63
CA SER A 27 5.36 -7.73 6.85
C SER A 27 6.30 -8.12 5.70
N THR A 28 6.92 -7.13 5.06
CA THR A 28 7.96 -7.33 4.05
C THR A 28 9.17 -8.02 4.66
N ALA A 29 9.66 -7.55 5.82
CA ALA A 29 10.78 -8.17 6.51
C ALA A 29 10.51 -9.62 6.93
N ASP A 30 9.29 -9.96 7.38
CA ASP A 30 8.87 -11.35 7.64
C ASP A 30 9.00 -12.23 6.38
N LEU A 31 8.54 -11.73 5.23
CA LEU A 31 8.65 -12.44 3.94
C LEU A 31 10.11 -12.61 3.49
N LEU A 32 10.92 -11.55 3.58
CA LEU A 32 12.33 -11.57 3.21
C LEU A 32 13.14 -12.55 4.10
N ALA A 33 12.83 -12.60 5.40
CA ALA A 33 13.49 -13.53 6.33
C ALA A 33 13.14 -14.99 6.05
N ARG A 34 11.90 -15.27 5.61
CA ARG A 34 11.44 -16.63 5.27
C ARG A 34 12.07 -17.18 4.00
N ASP A 35 12.50 -16.32 3.08
CA ASP A 35 13.09 -16.70 1.79
C ASP A 35 14.47 -16.03 1.58
N ALA A 36 15.28 -16.02 2.64
CA ALA A 36 16.57 -15.30 2.69
C ALA A 36 17.57 -15.73 1.60
N GLY A 37 17.44 -16.93 1.03
CA GLY A 37 18.27 -17.39 -0.09
C GLY A 37 17.93 -16.72 -1.43
N ARG A 38 16.73 -16.15 -1.57
CA ARG A 38 16.26 -15.53 -2.82
C ARG A 38 16.30 -14.01 -2.82
N PHE A 39 16.52 -13.38 -1.67
CA PHE A 39 16.54 -11.93 -1.53
C PHE A 39 17.82 -11.43 -0.88
N ALA A 40 18.30 -10.27 -1.34
CA ALA A 40 19.37 -9.52 -0.69
C ALA A 40 18.88 -8.12 -0.34
N VAL A 41 18.98 -7.72 0.92
CA VAL A 41 18.48 -6.40 1.36
C VAL A 41 19.52 -5.32 1.10
N GLU A 42 19.22 -4.40 0.18
CA GLU A 42 20.10 -3.29 -0.17
C GLU A 42 19.97 -2.16 0.86
N ALA A 43 18.74 -1.72 1.15
CA ALA A 43 18.51 -0.64 2.09
C ALA A 43 17.24 -0.83 2.92
N LEU A 44 17.27 -0.39 4.18
CA LEU A 44 16.09 -0.25 5.03
C LEU A 44 16.00 1.19 5.54
N THR A 45 14.82 1.79 5.51
CA THR A 45 14.61 3.13 6.10
C THR A 45 13.53 3.12 7.18
N ALA A 46 13.63 4.03 8.14
CA ALA A 46 12.60 4.30 9.14
C ALA A 46 12.49 5.81 9.38
N ASN A 47 11.39 6.26 9.99
CA ASN A 47 11.31 7.65 10.43
C ASN A 47 12.18 7.88 11.69
N ARG A 48 11.77 7.30 12.84
CA ARG A 48 12.42 7.54 14.15
C ARG A 48 12.89 6.30 14.90
N ASN A 49 12.38 5.11 14.59
CA ASN A 49 12.65 3.91 15.41
C ASN A 49 14.02 3.27 15.09
N ALA A 50 15.11 3.91 15.53
CA ALA A 50 16.48 3.49 15.26
C ALA A 50 16.82 2.10 15.81
N GLU A 51 16.34 1.76 17.02
CA GLU A 51 16.60 0.47 17.64
C GLU A 51 15.99 -0.67 16.83
N GLN A 52 14.69 -0.56 16.48
CA GLN A 52 14.03 -1.57 15.66
C GLN A 52 14.65 -1.65 14.26
N LEU A 53 14.98 -0.50 13.65
CA LEU A 53 15.64 -0.47 12.35
C LEU A 53 16.99 -1.20 12.39
N ALA A 54 17.81 -0.97 13.41
CA ALA A 54 19.10 -1.63 13.57
C ALA A 54 18.95 -3.15 13.76
N ALA A 55 17.96 -3.58 14.55
CA ALA A 55 17.66 -5.00 14.74
C ALA A 55 17.26 -5.67 13.41
N MET A 56 16.35 -5.04 12.66
CA MET A 56 15.90 -5.52 11.34
C MET A 56 17.04 -5.55 10.31
N ALA A 57 17.87 -4.51 10.29
CA ALA A 57 19.01 -4.42 9.37
C ALA A 57 20.01 -5.54 9.62
N LYS A 58 20.33 -5.83 10.89
CA LYS A 58 21.20 -6.96 11.25
C LYS A 58 20.58 -8.31 10.90
N SER A 59 19.30 -8.54 11.24
CA SER A 59 18.65 -9.82 10.97
C SER A 59 18.54 -10.13 9.48
N LEU A 60 18.38 -9.10 8.65
CA LEU A 60 18.28 -9.22 7.20
C LEU A 60 19.61 -9.03 6.48
N SER A 61 20.71 -8.83 7.20
CA SER A 61 22.03 -8.51 6.64
C SER A 61 21.97 -7.38 5.59
N ALA A 62 21.22 -6.31 5.91
CA ALA A 62 21.04 -5.17 5.02
C ALA A 62 22.37 -4.44 4.78
N ARG A 63 22.58 -3.86 3.59
CA ARG A 63 23.80 -3.09 3.32
C ARG A 63 23.74 -1.67 3.88
N PHE A 64 22.56 -1.07 3.89
CA PHE A 64 22.35 0.32 4.29
C PHE A 64 21.11 0.49 5.18
N ALA A 65 21.21 1.32 6.21
CA ALA A 65 20.12 1.63 7.12
C ALA A 65 20.01 3.15 7.34
N VAL A 66 18.80 3.70 7.19
CA VAL A 66 18.56 5.15 7.26
C VAL A 66 17.43 5.49 8.22
N VAL A 67 17.66 6.48 9.09
CA VAL A 67 16.59 7.15 9.85
C VAL A 67 16.32 8.54 9.26
N ALA A 68 15.05 8.85 8.96
CA ALA A 68 14.69 10.16 8.44
C ALA A 68 14.91 11.28 9.48
N ASP A 69 14.65 10.99 10.76
CA ASP A 69 14.91 11.90 11.89
C ASP A 69 16.40 11.89 12.25
N GLU A 70 17.09 12.99 11.93
CA GLU A 70 18.53 13.16 12.20
C GLU A 70 18.89 13.02 13.68
N ALA A 71 17.96 13.32 14.59
CA ALA A 71 18.20 13.16 16.03
C ALA A 71 18.41 11.69 16.43
N GLN A 72 17.95 10.75 15.59
CA GLN A 72 18.09 9.30 15.82
C GLN A 72 19.38 8.71 15.24
N TYR A 73 20.17 9.50 14.50
CA TYR A 73 21.38 9.01 13.82
C TYR A 73 22.41 8.41 14.78
N GLY A 74 22.67 9.09 15.91
CA GLY A 74 23.64 8.61 16.91
C GLY A 74 23.25 7.25 17.48
N ALA A 75 21.96 7.06 17.79
CA ALA A 75 21.43 5.80 18.29
C ALA A 75 21.53 4.69 17.24
N LEU A 76 21.17 4.97 15.98
CA LEU A 76 21.28 4.02 14.86
C LEU A 76 22.74 3.57 14.65
N LYS A 77 23.66 4.54 14.56
CA LYS A 77 25.08 4.27 14.33
C LYS A 77 25.70 3.44 15.46
N ALA A 78 25.38 3.78 16.71
CA ALA A 78 25.83 2.99 17.86
C ALA A 78 25.28 1.56 17.82
N ALA A 79 23.98 1.40 17.53
CA ALA A 79 23.34 0.09 17.44
C ALA A 79 23.90 -0.76 16.29
N LEU A 80 24.37 -0.16 15.18
CA LEU A 80 24.96 -0.86 14.03
C LEU A 80 26.48 -1.07 14.13
N SER A 81 27.13 -0.58 15.18
CA SER A 81 28.59 -0.72 15.33
C SER A 81 29.05 -2.18 15.22
N GLY A 82 30.12 -2.42 14.46
CA GLY A 82 30.70 -3.74 14.22
C GLY A 82 29.92 -4.65 13.26
N SER A 83 28.75 -4.24 12.76
CA SER A 83 27.96 -5.05 11.82
C SER A 83 28.39 -4.95 10.35
N GLY A 84 29.15 -3.91 10.00
CA GLY A 84 29.49 -3.61 8.60
C GLY A 84 28.35 -2.96 7.79
N ILE A 85 27.21 -2.70 8.41
CA ILE A 85 26.05 -2.02 7.80
C ILE A 85 26.30 -0.52 7.81
N GLU A 86 26.16 0.12 6.64
CA GLU A 86 26.30 1.56 6.49
C GLU A 86 25.06 2.27 7.10
N ALA A 87 25.28 3.34 7.85
CA ALA A 87 24.24 4.09 8.53
C ALA A 87 24.23 5.55 8.05
N ALA A 88 23.05 6.08 7.73
CA ALA A 88 22.86 7.49 7.40
C ALA A 88 21.57 8.05 8.04
N ALA A 89 21.36 9.36 7.91
CA ALA A 89 20.15 10.00 8.40
C ALA A 89 19.74 11.22 7.56
N GLY A 90 18.49 11.65 7.74
CA GLY A 90 17.91 12.79 7.06
C GLY A 90 17.15 12.42 5.78
N ALA A 91 16.35 13.35 5.28
CA ALA A 91 15.49 13.13 4.11
C ALA A 91 16.27 12.74 2.85
N GLN A 92 17.43 13.36 2.62
CA GLN A 92 18.28 13.06 1.46
C GLN A 92 18.87 11.64 1.52
N ALA A 93 19.21 11.13 2.71
CA ALA A 93 19.64 9.74 2.86
C ALA A 93 18.50 8.74 2.57
N VAL A 94 17.24 9.12 2.83
CA VAL A 94 16.08 8.28 2.46
C VAL A 94 15.91 8.23 0.94
N VAL A 95 16.15 9.34 0.24
CA VAL A 95 16.19 9.39 -1.22
C VAL A 95 17.34 8.53 -1.75
N GLU A 96 18.55 8.68 -1.20
CA GLU A 96 19.70 7.85 -1.54
C GLU A 96 19.39 6.35 -1.41
N ALA A 97 18.76 5.93 -0.31
CA ALA A 97 18.34 4.54 -0.10
C ALA A 97 17.44 4.00 -1.22
N ALA A 98 16.63 4.86 -1.84
CA ALA A 98 15.79 4.52 -2.99
C ALA A 98 16.58 4.49 -4.31
N GLU A 99 17.68 5.25 -4.41
CA GLU A 99 18.58 5.30 -5.57
C GLU A 99 19.62 4.16 -5.60
N ARG A 100 19.90 3.52 -4.46
CA ARG A 100 20.82 2.38 -4.35
C ARG A 100 20.37 1.15 -5.15
N PRO A 101 21.28 0.47 -5.88
CA PRO A 101 20.94 -0.51 -6.91
C PRO A 101 20.17 -1.73 -6.35
N SER A 102 18.85 -1.69 -6.52
CA SER A 102 17.91 -2.73 -6.12
C SER A 102 16.93 -3.05 -7.25
N ASP A 103 16.51 -4.31 -7.34
CA ASP A 103 15.54 -4.75 -8.34
C ASP A 103 14.13 -4.30 -7.96
N VAL A 104 13.81 -4.34 -6.66
CA VAL A 104 12.52 -3.92 -6.12
C VAL A 104 12.71 -2.90 -5.01
N VAL A 105 11.93 -1.82 -5.06
CA VAL A 105 11.80 -0.84 -3.97
C VAL A 105 10.40 -0.94 -3.40
N VAL A 106 10.28 -1.34 -2.13
CA VAL A 106 9.01 -1.33 -1.40
C VAL A 106 8.79 0.06 -0.83
N ALA A 107 7.88 0.82 -1.44
CA ALA A 107 7.54 2.18 -1.05
C ALA A 107 6.40 2.18 -0.03
N SER A 108 6.74 2.16 1.26
CA SER A 108 5.79 2.02 2.38
C SER A 108 5.88 3.12 3.46
N ILE A 109 6.55 4.24 3.13
CA ILE A 109 6.50 5.46 3.95
C ILE A 109 5.07 6.00 3.91
N VAL A 110 4.49 6.38 5.04
CA VAL A 110 3.10 6.87 5.12
C VAL A 110 3.01 8.33 4.66
N GLY A 111 1.93 8.67 3.95
CA GLY A 111 1.60 10.05 3.57
C GLY A 111 2.49 10.64 2.47
N ALA A 112 2.36 11.94 2.23
CA ALA A 112 3.10 12.62 1.16
C ALA A 112 4.63 12.57 1.30
N ALA A 113 5.15 12.30 2.51
CA ALA A 113 6.59 12.19 2.79
C ALA A 113 7.31 11.11 1.97
N GLY A 114 6.58 10.09 1.47
CA GLY A 114 7.16 9.04 0.63
C GLY A 114 7.42 9.43 -0.83
N LEU A 115 6.86 10.55 -1.30
CA LEU A 115 6.82 10.91 -2.72
C LEU A 115 8.21 11.06 -3.35
N GLU A 116 9.11 11.81 -2.70
CA GLU A 116 10.45 12.11 -3.25
C GLU A 116 11.27 10.82 -3.45
N SER A 117 11.31 9.97 -2.42
CA SER A 117 11.99 8.67 -2.49
C SER A 117 11.36 7.72 -3.51
N THR A 118 10.03 7.78 -3.68
CA THR A 118 9.34 6.97 -4.69
C THR A 118 9.68 7.43 -6.10
N LEU A 119 9.71 8.75 -6.35
CA LEU A 119 10.13 9.32 -7.62
C LEU A 119 11.59 8.99 -7.93
N ALA A 120 12.48 8.96 -6.93
CA ALA A 120 13.87 8.57 -7.12
C ALA A 120 14.00 7.11 -7.59
N ALA A 121 13.27 6.18 -6.97
CA ALA A 121 13.20 4.79 -7.42
C ALA A 121 12.63 4.66 -8.84
N VAL A 122 11.55 5.40 -9.14
CA VAL A 122 10.93 5.45 -10.48
C VAL A 122 11.91 5.99 -11.52
N ARG A 123 12.63 7.08 -11.23
CA ARG A 123 13.57 7.72 -12.18
C ARG A 123 14.78 6.84 -12.52
N ARG A 124 15.09 5.85 -11.69
CA ARG A 124 16.09 4.82 -12.01
C ARG A 124 15.54 3.69 -12.89
N GLY A 125 14.23 3.61 -13.11
CA GLY A 125 13.59 2.50 -13.81
C GLY A 125 13.41 1.25 -12.94
N ALA A 126 13.35 1.40 -11.60
CA ALA A 126 13.17 0.27 -10.70
C ALA A 126 11.76 -0.35 -10.81
N THR A 127 11.60 -1.58 -10.31
CA THR A 127 10.27 -2.07 -9.93
C THR A 127 9.91 -1.48 -8.56
N VAL A 128 8.83 -0.71 -8.48
CA VAL A 128 8.36 -0.08 -7.25
C VAL A 128 7.11 -0.81 -6.77
N ALA A 129 7.22 -1.51 -5.65
CA ALA A 129 6.09 -2.09 -4.93
C ALA A 129 5.47 -1.00 -4.06
N LEU A 130 4.43 -0.35 -4.57
CA LEU A 130 3.82 0.85 -3.98
C LEU A 130 2.72 0.48 -3.00
N ALA A 131 2.96 0.74 -1.71
CA ALA A 131 1.96 0.62 -0.65
C ALA A 131 1.43 1.99 -0.17
N ASN A 132 2.16 3.06 -0.47
CA ASN A 132 1.77 4.43 -0.17
C ASN A 132 0.83 4.96 -1.26
N LYS A 133 -0.47 4.92 -1.00
CA LYS A 133 -1.49 5.47 -1.91
C LYS A 133 -1.40 6.98 -2.05
N GLU A 134 -1.01 7.69 -0.98
CA GLU A 134 -0.90 9.15 -0.97
C GLU A 134 0.09 9.69 -2.01
N THR A 135 1.06 8.88 -2.44
CA THR A 135 1.95 9.21 -3.57
C THR A 135 1.16 9.43 -4.86
N LEU A 136 0.22 8.53 -5.17
CA LEU A 136 -0.61 8.65 -6.37
C LEU A 136 -1.78 9.62 -6.17
N VAL A 137 -2.30 9.75 -4.96
CA VAL A 137 -3.33 10.77 -4.68
C VAL A 137 -2.78 12.18 -4.85
N CYS A 138 -1.58 12.45 -4.32
CA CYS A 138 -1.03 13.80 -4.35
C CYS A 138 -0.37 14.15 -5.69
N ALA A 139 0.22 13.17 -6.38
CA ALA A 139 1.08 13.41 -7.52
C ALA A 139 0.93 12.37 -8.65
N GLY A 140 -0.26 11.78 -8.80
CA GLY A 140 -0.52 10.67 -9.74
C GLY A 140 -0.05 10.95 -11.16
N ASP A 141 -0.43 12.09 -11.76
CA ASP A 141 -0.02 12.44 -13.12
C ASP A 141 1.51 12.54 -13.27
N LEU A 142 2.18 13.15 -12.29
CA LEU A 142 3.64 13.27 -12.27
C LEU A 142 4.31 11.90 -12.15
N VAL A 143 3.86 11.07 -11.19
CA VAL A 143 4.42 9.74 -10.95
C VAL A 143 4.23 8.87 -12.19
N MET A 144 3.03 8.83 -12.78
CA MET A 144 2.75 8.01 -13.95
C MET A 144 3.53 8.49 -15.19
N ALA A 145 3.72 9.81 -15.36
CA ALA A 145 4.57 10.35 -16.42
C ALA A 145 6.03 9.92 -16.24
N GLU A 146 6.54 9.92 -15.01
CA GLU A 146 7.91 9.48 -14.69
C GLU A 146 8.09 7.97 -14.87
N VAL A 147 7.09 7.17 -14.47
CA VAL A 147 7.08 5.71 -14.71
C VAL A 147 7.21 5.42 -16.20
N LYS A 148 6.42 6.09 -17.04
CA LYS A 148 6.51 5.95 -18.50
C LYS A 148 7.85 6.44 -19.05
N ARG A 149 8.35 7.59 -18.56
CA ARG A 149 9.60 8.21 -19.04
C ARG A 149 10.82 7.34 -18.81
N HIS A 150 10.89 6.67 -17.66
CA HIS A 150 12.06 5.90 -17.24
C HIS A 150 11.90 4.38 -17.38
N GLY A 151 10.74 3.92 -17.88
CA GLY A 151 10.46 2.48 -18.03
C GLY A 151 10.39 1.75 -16.69
N ALA A 152 10.06 2.45 -15.61
CA ALA A 152 9.86 1.82 -14.31
C ALA A 152 8.62 0.92 -14.32
N THR A 153 8.56 -0.02 -13.39
CA THR A 153 7.37 -0.85 -13.18
C THR A 153 6.73 -0.47 -11.86
N LEU A 154 5.46 -0.10 -11.84
CA LEU A 154 4.72 0.19 -10.61
C LEU A 154 3.80 -0.99 -10.28
N LEU A 155 4.03 -1.63 -9.14
CA LEU A 155 3.24 -2.76 -8.65
C LEU A 155 2.44 -2.33 -7.42
N PRO A 156 1.09 -2.36 -7.47
CA PRO A 156 0.30 -2.03 -6.31
C PRO A 156 0.43 -3.08 -5.21
N VAL A 157 0.70 -2.60 -3.99
CA VAL A 157 0.69 -3.40 -2.75
C VAL A 157 -0.59 -3.21 -1.96
N ASP A 158 -1.30 -2.09 -2.16
CA ASP A 158 -2.64 -1.92 -1.60
C ASP A 158 -3.56 -3.06 -2.05
N SER A 159 -4.37 -3.60 -1.14
CA SER A 159 -4.92 -4.94 -1.28
C SER A 159 -5.89 -5.05 -2.45
N GLU A 160 -6.71 -4.03 -2.63
CA GLU A 160 -7.68 -3.87 -3.69
C GLU A 160 -7.01 -3.72 -5.06
N HIS A 161 -5.99 -2.86 -5.15
CA HIS A 161 -5.29 -2.62 -6.41
C HIS A 161 -4.39 -3.79 -6.78
N SER A 162 -3.81 -4.48 -5.80
CA SER A 162 -3.11 -5.75 -6.02
C SER A 162 -4.06 -6.82 -6.53
N ALA A 163 -5.29 -6.85 -6.02
CA ALA A 163 -6.35 -7.75 -6.50
C ALA A 163 -6.75 -7.43 -7.94
N ILE A 164 -6.98 -6.15 -8.27
CA ILE A 164 -7.26 -5.70 -9.63
C ILE A 164 -6.11 -6.07 -10.56
N PHE A 165 -4.87 -5.70 -10.21
CA PHE A 165 -3.68 -5.97 -11.02
C PHE A 165 -3.50 -7.45 -11.34
N GLN A 166 -3.83 -8.35 -10.41
CA GLN A 166 -3.74 -9.79 -10.63
C GLN A 166 -4.74 -10.35 -11.65
N VAL A 167 -5.82 -9.63 -11.95
CA VAL A 167 -6.89 -10.05 -12.88
C VAL A 167 -7.14 -9.06 -14.03
N PHE A 168 -6.38 -7.97 -14.09
CA PHE A 168 -6.48 -6.94 -15.11
C PHE A 168 -5.61 -7.34 -16.33
N ASP A 169 -6.24 -7.44 -17.49
CA ASP A 169 -5.53 -7.63 -18.74
C ASP A 169 -5.11 -6.28 -19.33
N PHE A 170 -3.85 -5.91 -19.12
CA PHE A 170 -3.30 -4.65 -19.64
C PHE A 170 -3.21 -4.62 -21.17
N ALA A 171 -3.17 -5.77 -21.86
CA ALA A 171 -3.20 -5.82 -23.32
C ALA A 171 -4.61 -5.58 -23.87
N GLU A 172 -5.64 -5.97 -23.12
CA GLU A 172 -7.06 -5.81 -23.46
C GLU A 172 -7.77 -4.74 -22.61
N ALA A 173 -7.05 -3.70 -22.17
CA ALA A 173 -7.61 -2.63 -21.33
C ALA A 173 -8.89 -2.00 -21.90
N ALA A 174 -9.01 -1.90 -23.22
CA ALA A 174 -10.21 -1.38 -23.90
C ALA A 174 -11.45 -2.29 -23.75
N ARG A 175 -11.26 -3.55 -23.34
CA ARG A 175 -12.31 -4.53 -23.07
C ARG A 175 -12.77 -4.51 -21.61
N VAL A 176 -12.16 -3.70 -20.76
CA VAL A 176 -12.62 -3.51 -19.38
C VAL A 176 -13.86 -2.61 -19.37
N SER A 177 -14.97 -3.17 -18.87
CA SER A 177 -16.24 -2.49 -18.66
C SER A 177 -16.14 -1.57 -17.44
N ARG A 178 -15.74 -2.12 -16.29
CA ARG A 178 -15.57 -1.39 -15.03
C ARG A 178 -14.67 -2.12 -14.04
N ILE A 179 -14.16 -1.35 -13.07
CA ILE A 179 -13.49 -1.85 -11.87
C ILE A 179 -14.49 -1.78 -10.71
N LEU A 180 -14.59 -2.86 -9.94
CA LEU A 180 -15.39 -2.93 -8.72
C LEU A 180 -14.43 -2.95 -7.52
N LEU A 181 -14.25 -1.77 -6.93
CA LEU A 181 -13.38 -1.53 -5.78
C LEU A 181 -14.14 -1.86 -4.48
N THR A 182 -13.82 -3.01 -3.88
CA THR A 182 -14.52 -3.48 -2.67
C THR A 182 -14.08 -2.72 -1.43
N ALA A 183 -14.98 -2.43 -0.49
CA ALA A 183 -14.68 -1.82 0.80
C ALA A 183 -15.25 -2.65 1.96
N SER A 184 -14.56 -2.72 3.11
CA SER A 184 -15.15 -3.34 4.31
C SER A 184 -16.38 -2.57 4.84
N GLY A 185 -16.46 -1.27 4.55
CA GLY A 185 -17.43 -0.33 5.12
C GLY A 185 -17.03 0.24 6.49
N GLY A 186 -15.91 -0.23 7.06
CA GLY A 186 -15.38 0.25 8.35
C GLY A 186 -16.24 -0.12 9.57
N PRO A 187 -15.78 0.23 10.79
CA PRO A 187 -16.50 -0.08 12.04
C PRO A 187 -17.88 0.58 12.15
N PHE A 188 -18.14 1.66 11.39
CA PHE A 188 -19.37 2.44 11.46
C PHE A 188 -20.33 2.17 10.30
N ARG A 189 -20.08 1.11 9.50
CA ARG A 189 -20.87 0.72 8.33
C ARG A 189 -22.38 0.77 8.57
N THR A 190 -22.86 0.27 9.71
CA THR A 190 -24.29 0.17 10.06
C THR A 190 -24.75 1.21 11.07
N MET A 191 -23.90 2.15 11.45
CA MET A 191 -24.18 3.15 12.48
C MET A 191 -24.93 4.35 11.88
N ASP A 192 -25.84 4.96 12.63
CA ASP A 192 -26.49 6.20 12.21
C ASP A 192 -25.59 7.42 12.44
N ARG A 193 -25.92 8.55 11.78
CA ARG A 193 -25.11 9.78 11.83
C ARG A 193 -25.02 10.40 13.23
N TRP A 194 -26.05 10.24 14.07
CA TRP A 194 -26.08 10.80 15.43
C TRP A 194 -25.17 10.04 16.38
N ALA A 195 -25.10 8.71 16.21
CA ALA A 195 -24.16 7.86 16.90
C ALA A 195 -22.73 8.09 16.40
N MET A 196 -22.52 8.23 15.08
CA MET A 196 -21.22 8.54 14.48
C MET A 196 -20.62 9.85 15.03
N ALA A 197 -21.44 10.89 15.24
CA ALA A 197 -20.98 12.16 15.80
C ALA A 197 -20.38 12.07 17.23
N LYS A 198 -20.59 10.94 17.92
CA LYS A 198 -20.11 10.71 19.30
C LYS A 198 -18.96 9.69 19.37
N VAL A 199 -18.50 9.17 18.24
CA VAL A 199 -17.45 8.15 18.24
C VAL A 199 -16.11 8.73 18.67
N THR A 200 -15.35 7.90 19.37
CA THR A 200 -14.02 8.23 19.88
C THR A 200 -12.93 7.72 18.94
N PRO A 201 -11.70 8.26 19.03
CA PRO A 201 -10.54 7.71 18.34
C PRO A 201 -10.34 6.21 18.58
N ALA A 202 -10.53 5.76 19.83
CA ALA A 202 -10.38 4.36 20.19
C ALA A 202 -11.38 3.44 19.45
N GLN A 203 -12.61 3.91 19.23
CA GLN A 203 -13.61 3.18 18.45
C GLN A 203 -13.28 3.18 16.96
N ALA A 204 -12.79 4.30 16.41
CA ALA A 204 -12.45 4.40 15.00
C ALA A 204 -11.24 3.54 14.61
N VAL A 205 -10.26 3.37 15.51
CA VAL A 205 -9.07 2.55 15.23
C VAL A 205 -9.32 1.03 15.35
N ALA A 206 -10.43 0.64 15.99
CA ALA A 206 -10.82 -0.76 16.19
C ALA A 206 -11.51 -1.35 14.93
N HIS A 207 -10.72 -1.59 13.88
CA HIS A 207 -11.22 -2.09 12.60
C HIS A 207 -11.67 -3.58 12.69
N PRO A 208 -12.80 -3.98 12.07
CA PRO A 208 -13.36 -5.33 12.21
C PRO A 208 -12.50 -6.45 11.61
N ASN A 209 -11.83 -6.20 10.48
CA ASN A 209 -11.17 -7.27 9.70
C ASN A 209 -9.63 -7.16 9.63
N TRP A 210 -9.07 -5.99 9.95
CA TRP A 210 -7.68 -5.65 9.60
C TRP A 210 -6.99 -5.03 10.81
N SER A 211 -5.74 -5.42 11.05
CA SER A 211 -4.87 -4.75 12.03
C SER A 211 -3.99 -3.75 11.29
N MET A 212 -4.26 -2.45 11.48
CA MET A 212 -3.65 -1.38 10.70
C MET A 212 -3.21 -0.20 11.58
N GLY A 213 -2.47 0.75 10.99
CA GLY A 213 -2.07 1.98 11.67
C GLY A 213 -3.26 2.92 11.93
N ALA A 214 -3.15 3.79 12.94
CA ALA A 214 -4.25 4.66 13.37
C ALA A 214 -4.85 5.51 12.25
N LYS A 215 -4.02 6.13 11.39
CA LYS A 215 -4.47 6.98 10.28
C LYS A 215 -5.37 6.23 9.31
N ILE A 216 -4.91 5.09 8.78
CA ILE A 216 -5.69 4.27 7.84
C ILE A 216 -6.93 3.64 8.50
N SER A 217 -6.88 3.31 9.79
CA SER A 217 -8.08 2.83 10.50
C SER A 217 -9.17 3.93 10.58
N VAL A 218 -8.80 5.18 10.86
CA VAL A 218 -9.74 6.31 10.82
C VAL A 218 -10.24 6.58 9.40
N ASP A 219 -9.36 6.56 8.41
CA ASP A 219 -9.76 6.69 6.99
C ASP A 219 -10.72 5.59 6.55
N SER A 220 -10.55 4.36 7.04
CA SER A 220 -11.48 3.25 6.79
C SER A 220 -12.83 3.51 7.48
N ALA A 221 -12.82 4.01 8.71
CA ALA A 221 -14.03 4.36 9.45
C ALA A 221 -14.84 5.48 8.79
N THR A 222 -14.19 6.46 8.14
CA THR A 222 -14.85 7.54 7.39
C THR A 222 -15.17 7.18 5.93
N MET A 223 -14.71 6.01 5.47
CA MET A 223 -14.56 5.62 4.07
C MET A 223 -13.72 6.59 3.21
N MET A 224 -12.97 7.52 3.81
CA MET A 224 -11.97 8.31 3.08
C MET A 224 -10.92 7.41 2.46
N ASN A 225 -10.54 6.32 3.13
CA ASN A 225 -9.60 5.34 2.61
C ASN A 225 -10.02 4.88 1.21
N LYS A 226 -11.29 4.49 1.07
CA LYS A 226 -11.85 4.04 -0.22
C LYS A 226 -11.94 5.16 -1.25
N GLY A 227 -12.17 6.41 -0.81
CA GLY A 227 -12.11 7.58 -1.67
C GLY A 227 -10.70 7.84 -2.23
N LEU A 228 -9.66 7.70 -1.40
CA LEU A 228 -8.27 7.84 -1.81
C LEU A 228 -7.84 6.71 -2.76
N GLU A 229 -8.22 5.47 -2.44
CA GLU A 229 -7.95 4.29 -3.29
C GLU A 229 -8.64 4.38 -4.65
N MET A 230 -9.79 5.04 -4.72
CA MET A 230 -10.49 5.31 -5.96
C MET A 230 -9.74 6.31 -6.86
N ILE A 231 -9.06 7.31 -6.27
CA ILE A 231 -8.13 8.20 -6.99
C ILE A 231 -6.90 7.42 -7.44
N GLU A 232 -6.35 6.58 -6.56
CA GLU A 232 -5.21 5.72 -6.89
C GLU A 232 -5.52 4.76 -8.05
N ALA A 233 -6.68 4.11 -8.04
CA ALA A 233 -7.11 3.21 -9.11
C ALA A 233 -7.23 3.92 -10.46
N HIS A 234 -7.65 5.19 -10.47
CA HIS A 234 -7.71 6.00 -11.69
C HIS A 234 -6.32 6.23 -12.31
N HIS A 235 -5.28 6.35 -11.49
CA HIS A 235 -3.91 6.50 -11.99
C HIS A 235 -3.25 5.17 -12.36
N LEU A 236 -3.53 4.09 -11.60
CA LEU A 236 -2.91 2.79 -11.83
C LEU A 236 -3.48 2.04 -13.04
N PHE A 237 -4.78 2.15 -13.26
CA PHE A 237 -5.47 1.37 -14.29
C PHE A 237 -6.01 2.30 -15.37
N PRO A 238 -5.83 1.96 -16.67
CA PRO A 238 -6.27 2.78 -17.79
C PRO A 238 -7.80 2.70 -17.99
N VAL A 239 -8.56 3.13 -16.99
CA VAL A 239 -10.02 3.09 -16.93
C VAL A 239 -10.55 4.47 -16.53
N ALA A 240 -11.60 4.92 -17.20
CA ALA A 240 -12.24 6.20 -16.90
C ALA A 240 -12.80 6.21 -15.47
N GLU A 241 -12.79 7.39 -14.83
CA GLU A 241 -13.21 7.58 -13.44
C GLU A 241 -14.61 7.04 -13.15
N GLU A 242 -15.54 7.24 -14.08
CA GLU A 242 -16.96 6.84 -13.96
C GLU A 242 -17.14 5.32 -13.97
N ARG A 243 -16.14 4.59 -14.47
CA ARG A 243 -16.10 3.12 -14.52
C ARG A 243 -15.37 2.50 -13.31
N ILE A 244 -15.01 3.31 -12.31
CA ILE A 244 -14.46 2.83 -11.03
C ILE A 244 -15.58 2.93 -10.00
N GLU A 245 -16.22 1.81 -9.71
CA GLU A 245 -17.34 1.70 -8.79
C GLU A 245 -16.88 1.17 -7.43
N ILE A 246 -17.41 1.74 -6.35
CA ILE A 246 -17.18 1.25 -4.99
C ILE A 246 -18.34 0.34 -4.61
N VAL A 247 -18.03 -0.83 -4.07
CA VAL A 247 -19.02 -1.77 -3.51
C VAL A 247 -18.60 -2.18 -2.10
N VAL A 248 -19.55 -2.22 -1.16
CA VAL A 248 -19.23 -2.63 0.21
C VAL A 248 -19.32 -4.16 0.32
N HIS A 249 -18.22 -4.78 0.70
CA HIS A 249 -18.05 -6.20 0.95
C HIS A 249 -17.50 -6.42 2.39
N PRO A 250 -18.39 -6.56 3.40
CA PRO A 250 -17.99 -6.54 4.80
C PRO A 250 -17.07 -7.68 5.23
N GLN A 251 -17.04 -8.79 4.49
CA GLN A 251 -16.21 -9.95 4.83
C GLN A 251 -14.75 -9.79 4.40
N SER A 252 -14.45 -8.84 3.50
CA SER A 252 -13.10 -8.60 2.97
C SER A 252 -12.39 -9.87 2.48
N VAL A 253 -13.14 -10.77 1.82
CA VAL A 253 -12.60 -11.99 1.20
C VAL A 253 -12.32 -11.77 -0.29
N ILE A 254 -13.28 -11.15 -1.00
CA ILE A 254 -13.08 -10.65 -2.36
C ILE A 254 -12.43 -9.28 -2.21
N HIS A 255 -11.17 -9.16 -2.63
CA HIS A 255 -10.36 -7.96 -2.41
C HIS A 255 -10.57 -6.90 -3.49
N SER A 256 -10.98 -7.26 -4.71
CA SER A 256 -11.57 -6.40 -5.74
C SER A 256 -11.83 -7.21 -7.02
N MET A 257 -12.50 -6.59 -7.99
CA MET A 257 -12.91 -7.26 -9.22
C MET A 257 -12.77 -6.37 -10.47
N VAL A 258 -12.66 -7.00 -11.63
CA VAL A 258 -12.64 -6.36 -12.95
C VAL A 258 -13.72 -7.01 -13.81
N GLU A 259 -14.63 -6.19 -14.33
CA GLU A 259 -15.67 -6.60 -15.26
C GLU A 259 -15.25 -6.30 -16.70
N TYR A 260 -15.48 -7.25 -17.60
CA TYR A 260 -15.18 -7.14 -19.02
C TYR A 260 -16.44 -6.98 -19.86
N VAL A 261 -16.29 -6.48 -21.09
CA VAL A 261 -17.41 -6.16 -22.01
C VAL A 261 -18.24 -7.38 -22.45
N ASP A 262 -17.78 -8.60 -22.21
CA ASP A 262 -18.52 -9.84 -22.45
C ASP A 262 -19.42 -10.24 -21.26
N GLY A 263 -19.40 -9.44 -20.17
CA GLY A 263 -20.13 -9.70 -18.93
C GLY A 263 -19.37 -10.55 -17.91
N SER A 264 -18.16 -11.02 -18.23
CA SER A 264 -17.33 -11.78 -17.29
C SER A 264 -16.78 -10.87 -16.19
N VAL A 265 -16.79 -11.35 -14.95
CA VAL A 265 -16.18 -10.66 -13.80
C VAL A 265 -15.07 -11.53 -13.23
N LEU A 266 -13.84 -11.03 -13.25
CA LEU A 266 -12.70 -11.67 -12.62
C LEU A 266 -12.42 -11.03 -11.25
N ALA A 267 -12.13 -11.86 -10.25
CA ALA A 267 -11.94 -11.44 -8.88
C ALA A 267 -10.72 -12.12 -8.27
N GLN A 268 -9.97 -11.40 -7.44
CA GLN A 268 -8.97 -12.01 -6.58
C GLN A 268 -9.54 -12.15 -5.16
N LEU A 269 -9.39 -13.36 -4.60
CA LEU A 269 -9.89 -13.74 -3.29
C LEU A 269 -8.74 -14.16 -2.38
N GLY A 270 -8.86 -13.86 -1.09
CA GLY A 270 -7.91 -14.30 -0.09
C GLY A 270 -8.38 -14.01 1.33
N THR A 271 -7.57 -14.42 2.31
CA THR A 271 -7.72 -13.93 3.68
C THR A 271 -7.25 -12.47 3.75
N PRO A 272 -7.77 -11.67 4.70
CA PRO A 272 -7.35 -10.27 4.88
C PRO A 272 -5.95 -10.21 5.52
N ASP A 273 -4.92 -10.49 4.71
CA ASP A 273 -3.52 -10.52 5.10
C ASP A 273 -2.64 -9.81 4.06
N MET A 274 -2.05 -8.68 4.46
CA MET A 274 -1.18 -7.85 3.59
C MET A 274 0.08 -8.58 3.11
N ARG A 275 0.48 -9.69 3.74
CA ARG A 275 1.60 -10.49 3.25
C ARG A 275 1.32 -11.09 1.87
N THR A 276 0.05 -11.29 1.51
CA THR A 276 -0.34 -11.78 0.18
C THR A 276 0.00 -10.79 -0.94
N PRO A 277 -0.51 -9.54 -0.93
CA PRO A 277 -0.16 -8.57 -1.97
C PRO A 277 1.32 -8.16 -1.93
N ILE A 278 1.95 -8.09 -0.75
CA ILE A 278 3.40 -7.84 -0.65
C ILE A 278 4.21 -8.96 -1.32
N ALA A 279 3.90 -10.23 -1.02
CA ALA A 279 4.57 -11.38 -1.62
C ALA A 279 4.39 -11.41 -3.15
N TYR A 280 3.19 -11.05 -3.64
CA TYR A 280 2.96 -10.91 -5.07
C TYR A 280 3.87 -9.85 -5.70
N ALA A 281 3.96 -8.65 -5.12
CA ALA A 281 4.83 -7.59 -5.63
C ALA A 281 6.32 -7.95 -5.57
N LEU A 282 6.77 -8.63 -4.51
CA LEU A 282 8.17 -9.08 -4.37
C LEU A 282 8.55 -10.18 -5.37
N ALA A 283 7.62 -11.05 -5.76
CA ALA A 283 7.87 -12.19 -6.64
C ALA A 283 7.48 -11.95 -8.11
N TRP A 284 6.73 -10.88 -8.39
CA TRP A 284 6.20 -10.58 -9.73
C TRP A 284 7.31 -10.66 -10.81
N PRO A 285 7.04 -11.28 -11.98
CA PRO A 285 5.75 -11.83 -12.44
C PRO A 285 5.46 -13.28 -11.98
N ARG A 286 6.30 -13.83 -11.09
CA ARG A 286 6.09 -15.16 -10.49
C ARG A 286 5.31 -15.04 -9.18
N ARG A 287 5.13 -16.18 -8.52
CA ARG A 287 4.58 -16.27 -7.16
C ARG A 287 5.65 -16.80 -6.21
N MET A 288 5.58 -16.40 -4.95
CA MET A 288 6.34 -16.97 -3.85
C MET A 288 5.38 -17.48 -2.77
N GLU A 289 5.88 -18.33 -1.88
CA GLU A 289 5.12 -18.73 -0.71
C GLU A 289 4.94 -17.55 0.25
N ALA A 290 3.75 -17.44 0.83
CA ALA A 290 3.41 -16.46 1.84
C ALA A 290 2.75 -17.18 3.03
N PRO A 291 2.96 -16.71 4.27
CA PRO A 291 2.43 -17.36 5.47
C PRO A 291 0.94 -17.07 5.72
N ALA A 292 0.24 -16.47 4.76
CA ALA A 292 -1.19 -16.21 4.87
C ALA A 292 -1.96 -17.53 4.94
N ALA A 293 -3.00 -17.57 5.80
CA ALA A 293 -3.86 -18.74 5.88
C ALA A 293 -4.55 -18.98 4.53
N ARG A 294 -4.63 -20.26 4.12
CA ARG A 294 -5.38 -20.65 2.93
C ARG A 294 -6.86 -20.37 3.14
N LEU A 295 -7.50 -19.81 2.13
CA LEU A 295 -8.94 -19.59 2.16
C LEU A 295 -9.66 -20.94 2.15
N ASP A 296 -10.50 -21.18 3.16
CA ASP A 296 -11.32 -22.38 3.26
C ASP A 296 -12.77 -22.04 2.93
N PHE A 297 -13.20 -22.43 1.73
CA PHE A 297 -14.57 -22.19 1.26
C PHE A 297 -15.62 -22.98 2.04
N GLN A 298 -15.25 -24.02 2.79
CA GLN A 298 -16.21 -24.79 3.58
C GLN A 298 -16.59 -24.08 4.88
N SER A 299 -15.68 -23.26 5.44
CA SER A 299 -15.95 -22.42 6.62
C SER A 299 -16.50 -21.03 6.27
N LEU A 300 -16.41 -20.60 5.01
CA LEU A 300 -17.08 -19.38 4.55
C LEU A 300 -18.60 -19.59 4.51
N SER A 301 -19.32 -18.84 5.34
CA SER A 301 -20.79 -18.93 5.41
C SER A 301 -21.48 -18.10 4.32
N GLN A 302 -21.11 -16.83 4.18
CA GLN A 302 -21.77 -15.89 3.26
C GLN A 302 -20.83 -14.78 2.81
N LEU A 303 -20.87 -14.45 1.52
CA LEU A 303 -20.26 -13.25 0.95
C LEU A 303 -21.39 -12.30 0.54
N THR A 304 -21.40 -11.09 1.08
CA THR A 304 -22.45 -10.09 0.81
C THR A 304 -21.87 -8.87 0.13
N PHE A 305 -22.69 -8.22 -0.70
CA PHE A 305 -22.39 -6.95 -1.33
C PHE A 305 -23.54 -5.98 -1.10
N GLU A 306 -23.21 -4.73 -0.82
CA GLU A 306 -24.19 -3.64 -0.69
C GLU A 306 -23.64 -2.35 -1.32
N PRO A 307 -24.51 -1.45 -1.82
CA PRO A 307 -24.06 -0.16 -2.31
C PRO A 307 -23.45 0.67 -1.17
N PRO A 308 -22.43 1.51 -1.44
CA PRO A 308 -21.94 2.47 -0.46
C PRO A 308 -23.01 3.52 -0.14
N ASP A 309 -22.96 4.08 1.07
CA ASP A 309 -23.87 5.15 1.51
C ASP A 309 -23.12 6.51 1.50
N PRO A 310 -23.17 7.29 0.40
CA PRO A 310 -22.45 8.56 0.30
C PRO A 310 -23.07 9.69 1.15
N GLN A 311 -24.27 9.49 1.72
CA GLN A 311 -24.86 10.43 2.67
C GLN A 311 -24.29 10.21 4.08
N ARG A 312 -24.11 8.94 4.47
CA ARG A 312 -23.42 8.53 5.70
C ARG A 312 -21.92 8.81 5.61
N PHE A 313 -21.31 8.52 4.47
CA PHE A 313 -19.87 8.68 4.24
C PHE A 313 -19.60 9.75 3.17
N PRO A 314 -19.64 11.04 3.54
CA PRO A 314 -19.44 12.14 2.59
C PRO A 314 -18.05 12.15 1.94
N ALA A 315 -17.06 11.51 2.57
CA ALA A 315 -15.70 11.36 2.07
C ALA A 315 -15.65 10.77 0.64
N LEU A 316 -16.53 9.81 0.33
CA LEU A 316 -16.63 9.21 -1.01
C LEU A 316 -16.95 10.25 -2.08
N ARG A 317 -17.92 11.13 -1.80
CA ARG A 317 -18.31 12.21 -2.70
C ARG A 317 -17.20 13.25 -2.83
N LEU A 318 -16.55 13.62 -1.72
CA LEU A 318 -15.45 14.58 -1.73
C LEU A 318 -14.27 14.07 -2.58
N ALA A 319 -13.91 12.80 -2.43
CA ALA A 319 -12.86 12.18 -3.23
C ALA A 319 -13.19 12.16 -4.72
N ARG A 320 -14.42 11.80 -5.10
CA ARG A 320 -14.84 11.82 -6.51
C ARG A 320 -14.84 13.24 -7.08
N GLN A 321 -15.27 14.23 -6.30
CA GLN A 321 -15.24 15.64 -6.70
C GLN A 321 -13.81 16.14 -6.91
N ALA A 322 -12.89 15.80 -6.00
CA ALA A 322 -11.48 16.14 -6.12
C ALA A 322 -10.85 15.49 -7.36
N LEU A 323 -11.14 14.21 -7.62
CA LEU A 323 -10.66 13.50 -8.80
C LEU A 323 -11.12 14.19 -10.10
N ARG A 324 -12.42 14.50 -10.21
CA ARG A 324 -13.00 15.17 -11.39
C ARG A 324 -12.49 16.59 -11.59
N ALA A 325 -12.23 17.30 -10.51
CA ALA A 325 -11.62 18.63 -10.58
C ALA A 325 -10.18 18.57 -11.13
N GLY A 326 -9.47 17.46 -10.90
CA GLY A 326 -8.10 17.25 -11.36
C GLY A 326 -7.12 18.26 -10.76
N GLY A 327 -5.96 18.41 -11.42
CA GLY A 327 -4.92 19.33 -10.98
C GLY A 327 -4.48 19.05 -9.54
N THR A 328 -4.51 20.07 -8.68
CA THR A 328 -4.08 19.95 -7.29
C THR A 328 -5.19 19.54 -6.32
N ALA A 329 -6.44 19.37 -6.77
CA ALA A 329 -7.56 19.09 -5.87
C ALA A 329 -7.41 17.78 -5.09
N PRO A 330 -6.94 16.65 -5.67
CA PRO A 330 -6.62 15.43 -4.92
C PRO A 330 -5.54 15.65 -3.85
N CYS A 331 -4.49 16.43 -4.14
CA CYS A 331 -3.44 16.77 -3.18
C CYS A 331 -3.99 17.61 -2.01
N VAL A 332 -4.86 18.58 -2.29
CA VAL A 332 -5.52 19.39 -1.25
C VAL A 332 -6.41 18.52 -0.37
N LEU A 333 -7.19 17.60 -0.97
CA LEU A 333 -8.01 16.64 -0.23
C LEU A 333 -7.15 15.77 0.70
N ASN A 334 -6.05 15.21 0.21
CA ASN A 334 -5.16 14.39 1.03
C ASN A 334 -4.57 15.19 2.20
N ALA A 335 -4.03 16.39 1.94
CA ALA A 335 -3.45 17.23 2.97
C ALA A 335 -4.48 17.64 4.05
N ALA A 336 -5.69 18.03 3.63
CA ALA A 336 -6.78 18.33 4.55
C ALA A 336 -7.18 17.10 5.38
N ASN A 337 -7.22 15.93 4.75
CA ASN A 337 -7.52 14.68 5.44
C ASN A 337 -6.46 14.32 6.48
N GLU A 338 -5.16 14.41 6.16
CA GLU A 338 -4.09 14.12 7.11
C GLU A 338 -4.21 14.99 8.39
N VAL A 339 -4.45 16.29 8.22
CA VAL A 339 -4.66 17.22 9.35
C VAL A 339 -5.94 16.91 10.12
N ALA A 340 -7.04 16.60 9.43
CA ALA A 340 -8.31 16.27 10.07
C ALA A 340 -8.22 14.99 10.89
N VAL A 341 -7.60 13.94 10.35
CA VAL A 341 -7.40 12.67 11.04
C VAL A 341 -6.50 12.85 12.27
N GLU A 342 -5.40 13.60 12.14
CA GLU A 342 -4.54 13.91 13.29
C GLU A 342 -5.31 14.69 14.37
N ALA A 343 -6.11 15.68 13.98
CA ALA A 343 -6.94 16.45 14.91
C ALA A 343 -7.99 15.58 15.61
N PHE A 344 -8.65 14.67 14.88
CA PHE A 344 -9.61 13.72 15.45
C PHE A 344 -8.92 12.75 16.42
N LEU A 345 -7.80 12.14 16.02
CA LEU A 345 -7.01 11.24 16.88
C LEU A 345 -6.53 11.93 18.16
N ALA A 346 -6.23 13.22 18.11
CA ALA A 346 -5.87 14.06 19.25
C ALA A 346 -7.06 14.57 20.08
N GLY A 347 -8.30 14.21 19.71
CA GLY A 347 -9.52 14.66 20.40
C GLY A 347 -9.83 16.15 20.23
N ARG A 348 -9.27 16.82 19.21
CA ARG A 348 -9.46 18.26 18.95
C ARG A 348 -10.72 18.56 18.14
N ILE A 349 -11.22 17.57 17.39
CA ILE A 349 -12.47 17.66 16.60
C ILE A 349 -13.31 16.39 16.80
N GLY A 350 -14.61 16.47 16.48
CA GLY A 350 -15.47 15.29 16.34
C GLY A 350 -15.19 14.50 15.06
N PHE A 351 -15.83 13.33 14.93
CA PHE A 351 -15.79 12.49 13.72
C PHE A 351 -16.60 13.09 12.57
#